data_AF-A0A662KSE5-F1
#
_entry.id   AF-A0A662KSE5-F1
#
_cell.length_a   1.000
_cell.length_b   1.000
_cell.length_c   1.000
_cell.angle_alpha   90.00
_cell.angle_beta   90.00
_cell.angle_gamma   90.00
#
_symmetry.space_group_name_H-M   'P 1'
#
loop_
_entity.id
_entity.type
_entity.pdbx_description
1 polymer ?
#
loop_
_entity_poly.entity_id
_entity_poly.type
_entity_poly.pdbx_seq_one_letter_code
_entity_poly.pdbx_strand_id
1 'polypeptide(L)'
;MVFDPQDNIFMLAGPVKIHPRVLKAMNTPSIGHRSPEFSEVNRELKELTKYLFQTKGDVAILTGSGTAGMDAALSNLLKKGDKALTINNGKFGERMGQLAKLYGDAVELTYPWGTPPDLGEIEEILSKGDTKVLAFTHNETSTGLTNPLPEISKLCQKYGVLLVTDGITSVGGIDVPVDKLKIDVCITGSQKCIAAPAGLALLSVSERALDAMYDDT
;
A
#
# COMPACT_ATOMS: atom_id res chain seq x y z
N MET A 1 -14.50 -0.59 32.10
CA MET A 1 -13.69 -0.36 30.87
C MET A 1 -13.76 1.14 30.57
N VAL A 2 -12.66 1.77 30.18
CA VAL A 2 -12.59 3.22 29.83
C VAL A 2 -13.18 3.50 28.43
N PHE A 3 -13.59 2.44 27.74
CA PHE A 3 -14.12 2.45 26.39
C PHE A 3 -15.36 1.54 26.37
N ASP A 4 -16.48 2.02 25.84
CA ASP A 4 -17.64 1.17 25.59
C ASP A 4 -17.51 0.55 24.18
N PRO A 5 -17.18 -0.76 24.08
CA PRO A 5 -17.10 -1.41 22.78
C PRO A 5 -18.46 -1.55 22.07
N GLN A 6 -19.57 -1.27 22.76
CA GLN A 6 -20.91 -1.22 22.18
C GLN A 6 -21.28 0.18 21.65
N ASP A 7 -20.40 1.18 21.81
CA ASP A 7 -20.59 2.50 21.22
C ASP A 7 -20.76 2.35 19.70
N ASN A 8 -21.80 3.00 19.18
CA ASN A 8 -22.24 2.77 17.82
C ASN A 8 -21.55 3.64 16.78
N ILE A 9 -20.75 4.62 17.20
CA ILE A 9 -20.19 5.66 16.32
C ILE A 9 -18.66 5.73 16.46
N PHE A 10 -17.94 5.29 15.43
CA PHE A 10 -16.48 5.40 15.37
C PHE A 10 -16.13 6.40 14.25
N MET A 11 -15.69 7.60 14.64
CA MET A 11 -15.24 8.64 13.70
C MET A 11 -13.72 8.84 13.75
N LEU A 12 -13.00 7.77 14.10
CA LEU A 12 -11.53 7.74 14.07
C LEU A 12 -11.06 7.48 12.64
N ALA A 13 -9.89 8.01 12.28
CA ALA A 13 -9.26 7.68 11.01
C ALA A 13 -8.82 6.20 10.92
N GLY A 14 -8.75 5.49 12.05
CA GLY A 14 -8.54 4.05 12.12
C GLY A 14 -7.96 3.60 13.48
N PRO A 15 -8.22 2.36 13.92
CA PRO A 15 -9.09 1.38 13.27
C PRO A 15 -10.56 1.82 13.29
N VAL A 16 -11.30 1.46 12.23
CA VAL A 16 -12.73 1.80 12.10
C VAL A 16 -13.61 0.72 12.74
N LYS A 17 -14.91 1.01 12.90
CA LYS A 17 -15.88 0.02 13.39
C LYS A 17 -15.92 -1.18 12.45
N ILE A 18 -15.72 -2.38 13.00
CA ILE A 18 -15.70 -3.62 12.23
C ILE A 18 -17.13 -3.98 11.83
N HIS A 19 -17.31 -4.41 10.58
CA HIS A 19 -18.63 -4.81 10.08
C HIS A 19 -19.16 -6.04 10.86
N PRO A 20 -20.45 -6.10 11.27
CA PRO A 20 -20.98 -7.22 12.06
C PRO A 20 -20.80 -8.61 11.43
N ARG A 21 -20.88 -8.71 10.09
CA ARG A 21 -20.55 -9.94 9.34
C ARG A 21 -19.11 -10.41 9.56
N VAL A 22 -18.15 -9.48 9.68
CA VAL A 22 -16.75 -9.79 9.93
C VAL A 22 -16.56 -10.25 11.37
N LEU A 23 -17.18 -9.57 12.35
CA LEU A 23 -17.18 -10.01 13.75
C LEU A 23 -17.74 -11.43 13.90
N LYS A 24 -18.84 -11.73 13.20
CA LYS A 24 -19.42 -13.08 13.19
C LYS A 24 -18.45 -14.11 12.58
N ALA A 25 -17.78 -13.78 11.47
CA ALA A 25 -16.81 -14.67 10.84
C ALA A 25 -15.62 -14.98 11.75
N MET A 26 -15.10 -13.97 12.47
CA MET A 26 -14.00 -14.15 13.43
C MET A 26 -14.32 -15.08 14.60
N ASN A 27 -15.60 -15.30 14.91
CA ASN A 27 -16.02 -16.21 15.97
C ASN A 27 -16.12 -17.67 15.49
N THR A 28 -15.70 -17.96 14.26
CA THR A 28 -15.68 -19.31 13.70
C THR A 28 -14.40 -20.03 14.17
N PRO A 29 -14.48 -21.29 14.66
CA PRO A 29 -13.30 -22.08 14.98
C PRO A 29 -12.33 -22.19 13.79
N SER A 30 -11.04 -22.27 14.09
CA SER A 30 -10.03 -22.45 13.06
C SER A 30 -10.19 -23.79 12.33
N ILE A 31 -9.95 -23.77 11.02
CA ILE A 31 -9.84 -24.95 10.18
C ILE A 31 -8.36 -25.26 9.92
N GLY A 32 -8.05 -26.48 9.49
CA GLY A 32 -6.67 -26.87 9.17
C GLY A 32 -6.12 -26.04 8.01
N HIS A 33 -5.01 -25.33 8.20
CA HIS A 33 -4.40 -24.44 7.20
C HIS A 33 -3.90 -25.14 5.92
N ARG A 34 -3.87 -26.47 5.89
CA ARG A 34 -3.55 -27.29 4.70
C ARG A 34 -4.75 -28.07 4.18
N SER A 35 -5.94 -27.82 4.72
CA SER A 35 -7.14 -28.53 4.31
C SER A 35 -7.66 -28.03 2.96
N PRO A 36 -8.43 -28.86 2.22
CA PRO A 36 -9.10 -28.41 1.00
C PRO A 36 -10.01 -27.19 1.22
N GLU A 37 -10.70 -27.13 2.37
CA GLU A 37 -11.59 -26.03 2.73
C GLU A 37 -10.81 -24.71 2.91
N PHE A 38 -9.64 -24.75 3.56
CA PHE A 38 -8.80 -23.56 3.69
C PHE A 38 -8.20 -23.13 2.34
N SER A 39 -7.86 -24.08 1.48
CA SER A 39 -7.38 -23.79 0.12
C SER A 39 -8.42 -23.04 -0.70
N GLU A 40 -9.70 -23.39 -0.55
CA GLU A 40 -10.82 -22.69 -1.17
C GLU A 40 -10.97 -21.27 -0.62
N VAL A 41 -10.96 -21.09 0.70
CA VAL A 41 -10.99 -19.75 1.32
C VAL A 41 -9.84 -18.89 0.81
N ASN A 42 -8.63 -19.45 0.72
CA ASN A 42 -7.46 -18.72 0.21
C ASN A 42 -7.62 -18.33 -1.27
N ARG A 43 -8.22 -19.20 -2.11
CA ARG A 43 -8.54 -18.88 -3.50
C ARG A 43 -9.52 -17.71 -3.57
N GLU A 44 -10.62 -17.77 -2.84
CA GLU A 44 -11.62 -16.68 -2.79
C GLU A 44 -11.00 -15.36 -2.30
N LEU A 45 -10.17 -15.41 -1.25
CA LEU A 45 -9.47 -14.23 -0.74
C LEU A 45 -8.59 -13.57 -1.81
N LYS A 46 -7.86 -14.36 -2.61
CA LYS A 46 -7.06 -13.82 -3.71
C LYS A 46 -7.92 -13.16 -4.79
N GLU A 47 -9.00 -13.79 -5.21
CA GLU A 47 -9.89 -13.21 -6.23
C GLU A 47 -10.60 -11.94 -5.75
N LEU A 48 -11.05 -11.90 -4.49
CA LEU A 48 -11.62 -10.70 -3.88
C LEU A 48 -10.58 -9.59 -3.70
N THR A 49 -9.32 -9.94 -3.39
CA THR A 49 -8.22 -8.98 -3.29
C THR A 49 -7.90 -8.38 -4.67
N LYS A 50 -7.87 -9.20 -5.72
CA LYS A 50 -7.72 -8.73 -7.12
C LYS A 50 -8.85 -7.77 -7.50
N TYR A 51 -10.09 -8.12 -7.16
CA TYR A 51 -11.25 -7.24 -7.36
C TYR A 51 -11.09 -5.90 -6.61
N LEU A 52 -10.69 -5.92 -5.34
CA LEU A 52 -10.50 -4.74 -4.52
C LEU A 52 -9.48 -3.76 -5.13
N PHE A 53 -8.37 -4.28 -5.64
CA PHE A 53 -7.34 -3.50 -6.33
C PHE A 53 -7.69 -3.18 -7.79
N GLN A 54 -8.75 -3.77 -8.34
CA GLN A 54 -9.07 -3.71 -9.78
C GLN A 54 -7.88 -4.14 -10.64
N THR A 55 -7.28 -5.27 -10.27
CA THR A 55 -6.10 -5.83 -10.93
C THR A 55 -6.32 -7.25 -11.43
N LYS A 56 -5.66 -7.61 -12.52
CA LYS A 56 -5.49 -8.99 -12.99
C LYS A 56 -4.16 -9.60 -12.57
N GLY A 57 -3.27 -8.81 -11.97
CA GLY A 57 -1.95 -9.23 -11.51
C GLY A 57 -1.99 -10.10 -10.25
N ASP A 58 -0.81 -10.40 -9.74
CA ASP A 58 -0.67 -11.18 -8.52
C ASP A 58 -1.01 -10.35 -7.28
N VAL A 59 -1.45 -11.07 -6.25
CA VAL A 59 -1.79 -10.48 -4.95
C VAL A 59 -1.21 -11.29 -3.82
N ALA A 60 -0.77 -10.59 -2.78
CA ALA A 60 -0.26 -11.16 -1.55
C ALA A 60 -1.07 -10.68 -0.34
N ILE A 61 -1.24 -11.55 0.65
CA ILE A 61 -1.88 -11.23 1.92
C ILE A 61 -0.88 -11.59 3.01
N LEU A 62 -0.41 -10.58 3.73
CA LEU A 62 0.58 -10.70 4.77
C LEU A 62 -0.08 -10.60 6.14
N THR A 63 0.34 -11.45 7.07
CA THR A 63 -0.01 -11.35 8.49
C THR A 63 0.83 -10.25 9.15
N GLY A 64 0.39 -9.00 9.01
CA GLY A 64 1.10 -7.83 9.51
C GLY A 64 0.28 -6.55 9.36
N SER A 65 0.77 -5.46 9.94
CA SER A 65 0.16 -4.13 9.75
C SER A 65 0.39 -3.61 8.33
N GLY A 66 -0.33 -2.56 7.90
CA GLY A 66 -0.04 -1.92 6.62
C GLY A 66 1.42 -1.46 6.45
N THR A 67 2.08 -1.05 7.54
CA THR A 67 3.53 -0.77 7.53
C THR A 67 4.37 -2.02 7.18
N ALA A 68 3.95 -3.21 7.61
CA ALA A 68 4.62 -4.45 7.21
C ALA A 68 4.46 -4.71 5.70
N GLY A 69 3.35 -4.27 5.09
CA GLY A 69 3.21 -4.26 3.63
C GLY A 69 4.13 -3.26 2.93
N MET A 70 4.29 -2.05 3.49
CA MET A 70 5.27 -1.07 2.98
C MET A 70 6.70 -1.60 3.07
N ASP A 71 7.06 -2.18 4.20
CA ASP A 71 8.36 -2.79 4.44
C ASP A 71 8.62 -3.96 3.49
N ALA A 72 7.65 -4.87 3.32
CA ALA A 72 7.75 -5.98 2.36
C ALA A 72 7.94 -5.47 0.92
N ALA A 73 7.21 -4.44 0.50
CA ALA A 73 7.34 -3.88 -0.84
C ALA A 73 8.73 -3.28 -1.08
N LEU A 74 9.21 -2.44 -0.16
CA LEU A 74 10.49 -1.76 -0.33
C LEU A 74 11.68 -2.69 -0.14
N SER A 75 11.63 -3.59 0.84
CA SER A 75 12.70 -4.57 1.07
C SER A 75 12.91 -5.50 -0.11
N ASN A 76 11.86 -5.86 -0.87
CA ASN A 76 11.99 -6.73 -2.05
C ASN A 76 12.37 -5.98 -3.33
N LEU A 77 12.05 -4.69 -3.43
CA LEU A 77 12.33 -3.89 -4.64
C LEU A 77 13.63 -3.08 -4.56
N LEU A 78 14.18 -2.85 -3.38
CA LEU A 78 15.38 -2.05 -3.17
C LEU A 78 16.49 -2.87 -2.53
N LYS A 79 17.71 -2.64 -3.02
CA LYS A 79 18.95 -3.01 -2.34
C LYS A 79 19.89 -1.81 -2.30
N LYS A 80 20.97 -1.91 -1.51
CA LYS A 80 21.98 -0.85 -1.40
C LYS A 80 22.47 -0.41 -2.79
N GLY A 81 22.43 0.90 -3.05
CA GLY A 81 22.79 1.48 -4.35
C GLY A 81 21.61 1.69 -5.30
N ASP A 82 20.47 1.02 -5.11
CA ASP A 82 19.25 1.32 -5.86
C ASP A 82 18.70 2.67 -5.41
N LYS A 83 18.41 3.56 -6.37
CA LYS A 83 17.85 4.87 -6.05
C LYS A 83 16.34 4.82 -5.95
N ALA A 84 15.81 5.42 -4.89
CA ALA A 84 14.39 5.60 -4.69
C ALA A 84 14.04 7.09 -4.59
N LEU A 85 12.86 7.46 -5.05
CA LEU A 85 12.25 8.76 -4.82
C LEU A 85 11.04 8.57 -3.89
N THR A 86 11.00 9.32 -2.78
CA THR A 86 9.85 9.31 -1.87
C THR A 86 9.26 10.69 -1.68
N ILE A 87 7.96 10.74 -1.38
CA ILE A 87 7.24 11.99 -1.12
C ILE A 87 6.84 12.03 0.36
N ASN A 88 7.30 13.07 1.07
CA ASN A 88 6.98 13.33 2.46
C ASN A 88 6.19 14.63 2.59
N ASN A 89 4.88 14.49 2.75
CA ASN A 89 3.96 15.58 3.03
C ASN A 89 3.01 15.26 4.20
N GLY A 90 3.46 14.38 5.09
CA GLY A 90 2.74 13.92 6.27
C GLY A 90 3.42 12.72 6.94
N LYS A 91 2.73 12.14 7.93
CA LYS A 91 3.33 11.12 8.80
C LYS A 91 3.65 9.81 8.08
N PHE A 92 2.80 9.41 7.14
CA PHE A 92 2.99 8.16 6.41
C PHE A 92 3.98 8.32 5.25
N GLY A 93 4.03 9.48 4.61
CA GLY A 93 5.11 9.87 3.69
C GLY A 93 6.49 9.84 4.35
N GLU A 94 6.63 10.39 5.56
CA GLU A 94 7.85 10.28 6.38
C GLU A 94 8.26 8.81 6.61
N ARG A 95 7.30 7.95 6.94
CA ARG A 95 7.54 6.52 7.14
C ARG A 95 8.01 5.83 5.86
N MET A 96 7.40 6.15 4.72
CA MET A 96 7.81 5.62 3.42
C MET A 96 9.27 6.00 3.12
N GLY A 97 9.64 7.26 3.36
CA GLY A 97 11.02 7.75 3.21
C GLY A 97 12.01 7.03 4.13
N GLN A 98 11.65 6.81 5.40
CA GLN A 98 12.48 6.07 6.36
C GLN A 98 12.74 4.62 5.91
N LEU A 99 11.71 3.92 5.43
CA LEU A 99 11.85 2.56 4.91
C LEU A 99 12.68 2.53 3.62
N ALA A 100 12.48 3.47 2.70
CA ALA A 100 13.25 3.53 1.46
C ALA A 100 14.74 3.75 1.73
N LYS A 101 15.08 4.64 2.69
CA LYS A 101 16.47 4.89 3.14
C LYS A 101 17.11 3.68 3.84
N LEU A 102 16.31 2.77 4.41
CA LEU A 102 16.82 1.57 5.06
C LEU A 102 17.36 0.56 4.03
N TYR A 103 16.71 0.46 2.87
CA TYR A 103 17.02 -0.56 1.87
C TYR A 103 17.81 -0.03 0.66
N GLY A 104 17.68 1.25 0.32
CA GLY A 104 18.35 1.86 -0.85
C GLY A 104 18.78 3.32 -0.63
N ASP A 105 19.23 3.94 -1.71
CA ASP A 105 19.69 5.33 -1.74
C ASP A 105 18.50 6.25 -2.07
N ALA A 106 17.72 6.60 -1.05
CA ALA A 106 16.47 7.35 -1.24
C ALA A 106 16.65 8.88 -1.20
N VAL A 107 16.13 9.56 -2.22
CA VAL A 107 15.89 11.00 -2.24
C VAL A 107 14.46 11.25 -1.76
N GLU A 108 14.31 12.09 -0.74
CA GLU A 108 13.00 12.41 -0.16
C GLU A 108 12.62 13.85 -0.48
N LEU A 109 11.55 14.02 -1.27
CA LEU A 109 10.91 15.32 -1.50
C LEU A 109 10.04 15.66 -0.30
N THR A 110 10.41 16.71 0.42
CA THR A 110 9.72 17.12 1.65
C THR A 110 8.90 18.37 1.40
N TYR A 111 7.62 18.31 1.73
CA TYR A 111 6.69 19.42 1.65
C TYR A 111 6.07 19.72 3.02
N PRO A 112 5.59 20.94 3.27
CA PRO A 112 4.77 21.21 4.45
C PRO A 112 3.58 20.24 4.49
N TRP A 113 3.26 19.75 5.69
CA TRP A 113 2.21 18.74 5.86
C TRP A 113 0.87 19.20 5.27
N GLY A 114 0.25 18.34 4.46
CA GLY A 114 -1.01 18.65 3.79
C GLY A 114 -0.85 19.42 2.48
N THR A 115 0.38 19.63 2.01
CA THR A 115 0.67 20.25 0.71
C THR A 115 0.90 19.17 -0.35
N PRO A 116 0.25 19.26 -1.53
CA PRO A 116 0.51 18.34 -2.64
C PRO A 116 1.96 18.49 -3.14
N PRO A 117 2.56 17.41 -3.69
CA PRO A 117 3.91 17.46 -4.25
C PRO A 117 3.95 18.28 -5.54
N ASP A 118 5.12 18.84 -5.85
CA ASP A 118 5.38 19.48 -7.14
C ASP A 118 5.70 18.41 -8.20
N LEU A 119 4.82 18.28 -9.19
CA LEU A 119 4.99 17.32 -10.28
C LEU A 119 6.19 17.66 -11.18
N GLY A 120 6.57 18.93 -11.31
CA GLY A 120 7.74 19.36 -12.07
C GLY A 120 9.04 18.95 -11.39
N GLU A 121 9.11 19.03 -10.06
CA GLU A 121 10.26 18.57 -9.28
C GLU A 121 10.41 17.04 -9.35
N ILE A 122 9.29 16.31 -9.25
CA ILE A 122 9.29 14.85 -9.47
C ILE A 122 9.81 14.54 -10.87
N GLU A 123 9.28 15.20 -11.91
CA GLU A 123 9.70 14.98 -13.29
C GLU A 123 11.19 15.29 -13.51
N GLU A 124 11.71 16.38 -12.94
CA GLU A 124 13.12 16.73 -13.03
C GLU A 124 14.00 15.60 -12.48
N ILE A 125 13.65 15.04 -11.32
CA ILE A 125 14.41 13.93 -10.72
C ILE A 125 14.31 12.68 -11.59
N LEU A 126 13.10 12.29 -12.01
CA LEU A 126 12.92 11.08 -12.82
C LEU A 126 13.62 11.17 -14.19
N SER A 127 13.71 12.37 -14.76
CA SER A 127 14.38 12.62 -16.06
C SER A 127 15.89 12.34 -16.05
N LYS A 128 16.51 12.26 -14.87
CA LYS A 128 17.93 11.89 -14.71
C LYS A 128 18.20 10.42 -15.05
N GLY A 129 17.16 9.58 -15.05
CA GLY A 129 17.21 8.20 -15.56
C GLY A 129 17.87 7.18 -14.62
N ASP A 130 18.10 7.53 -13.35
CA ASP A 130 18.76 6.67 -12.36
C ASP A 130 17.83 6.22 -11.23
N THR A 131 16.58 6.70 -11.19
CA THR A 131 15.58 6.32 -10.17
C THR A 131 14.96 4.97 -10.52
N LYS A 132 15.07 3.99 -9.62
CA LYS A 132 14.48 2.66 -9.78
C LYS A 132 13.01 2.64 -9.33
N VAL A 133 12.75 3.21 -8.15
CA VAL A 133 11.43 3.18 -7.47
C VAL A 133 10.98 4.59 -7.11
N LEU A 134 9.71 4.90 -7.36
CA LEU A 134 9.01 6.01 -6.71
C LEU A 134 8.00 5.43 -5.73
N ALA A 135 8.11 5.78 -4.46
CA ALA A 135 7.22 5.29 -3.41
C ALA A 135 6.53 6.44 -2.65
N PHE A 136 5.21 6.40 -2.53
CA PHE A 136 4.47 7.47 -1.86
C PHE A 136 3.14 7.02 -1.23
N THR A 137 2.60 7.85 -0.33
CA THR A 137 1.27 7.68 0.27
C THR A 137 0.19 8.32 -0.59
N HIS A 138 -0.79 7.54 -1.06
CA HIS A 138 -1.88 8.08 -1.87
C HIS A 138 -2.83 8.95 -1.03
N ASN A 139 -3.25 8.48 0.14
CA ASN A 139 -4.09 9.25 1.04
C ASN A 139 -3.38 9.43 2.39
N GLU A 140 -2.82 10.61 2.60
CA GLU A 140 -2.01 10.95 3.76
C GLU A 140 -2.92 11.23 4.96
N THR A 141 -3.17 10.18 5.74
CA THR A 141 -4.21 10.20 6.78
C THR A 141 -3.94 11.23 7.87
N SER A 142 -2.68 11.58 8.15
CA SER A 142 -2.37 12.56 9.19
C SER A 142 -2.77 13.99 8.82
N THR A 143 -3.02 14.26 7.54
CA THR A 143 -3.35 15.59 7.01
C THR A 143 -4.68 15.61 6.27
N GLY A 144 -5.19 14.44 5.86
CA GLY A 144 -6.39 14.31 5.03
C GLY A 144 -6.14 14.63 3.55
N LEU A 145 -4.88 14.79 3.14
CA LEU A 145 -4.51 15.06 1.75
C LEU A 145 -4.55 13.78 0.91
N THR A 146 -5.19 13.86 -0.26
CA THR A 146 -5.05 12.84 -1.31
C THR A 146 -4.07 13.33 -2.37
N ASN A 147 -2.96 12.63 -2.52
CA ASN A 147 -1.91 12.93 -3.49
C ASN A 147 -2.34 12.56 -4.93
N PRO A 148 -1.80 13.24 -5.97
CA PRO A 148 -2.24 13.08 -7.37
C PRO A 148 -1.68 11.79 -8.01
N LEU A 149 -2.24 10.64 -7.62
CA LEU A 149 -1.81 9.32 -8.08
C LEU A 149 -1.82 9.15 -9.62
N PRO A 150 -2.86 9.59 -10.37
CA PRO A 150 -2.85 9.48 -11.83
C PRO A 150 -1.70 10.23 -12.52
N GLU A 151 -1.34 11.40 -12.00
CA GLU A 151 -0.26 12.24 -12.52
C GLU A 151 1.11 11.63 -12.21
N ILE A 152 1.32 11.19 -10.97
CA ILE A 152 2.55 10.49 -10.55
C ILE A 152 2.74 9.20 -11.34
N SER A 153 1.66 8.43 -11.56
CA SER A 153 1.67 7.23 -12.39
C SER A 153 2.12 7.52 -13.83
N LYS A 154 1.60 8.59 -14.46
CA LYS A 154 2.03 8.97 -15.81
C LYS A 154 3.52 9.29 -15.87
N LEU A 155 4.07 9.96 -14.86
CA LEU A 155 5.51 10.24 -14.78
C LEU A 155 6.32 8.95 -14.63
N CYS A 156 5.90 8.03 -13.75
CA CYS A 156 6.58 6.75 -13.56
C CYS A 156 6.60 5.93 -14.86
N GLN A 157 5.47 5.87 -15.58
CA GLN A 157 5.38 5.21 -16.87
C GLN A 157 6.29 5.87 -17.93
N LYS A 158 6.31 7.21 -17.99
CA LYS A 158 7.15 7.97 -18.93
C LYS A 158 8.64 7.67 -18.77
N TYR A 159 9.11 7.50 -17.53
CA TYR A 159 10.53 7.32 -17.22
C TYR A 159 10.91 5.87 -16.86
N GLY A 160 9.98 4.92 -16.97
CA GLY A 160 10.26 3.50 -16.68
C GLY A 160 10.53 3.20 -15.20
N VAL A 161 10.01 4.02 -14.28
CA VAL A 161 10.23 3.93 -12.82
C VAL A 161 9.14 3.07 -12.17
N LEU A 162 9.51 2.18 -11.24
CA LEU A 162 8.55 1.33 -10.53
C LEU A 162 7.73 2.18 -9.55
N LEU A 163 6.40 2.06 -9.57
CA LEU A 163 5.50 2.80 -8.70
C LEU A 163 5.02 1.97 -7.51
N VAL A 164 5.43 2.35 -6.31
CA VAL A 164 4.93 1.79 -5.04
C VAL A 164 3.97 2.77 -4.39
N THR A 165 2.73 2.35 -4.17
CA THR A 165 1.68 3.20 -3.61
C THR A 165 1.19 2.64 -2.27
N ASP A 166 1.38 3.41 -1.19
CA ASP A 166 0.64 3.19 0.05
C ASP A 166 -0.81 3.66 -0.15
N GLY A 167 -1.70 2.68 -0.29
CA GLY A 167 -3.14 2.84 -0.41
C GLY A 167 -3.92 2.42 0.83
N ILE A 168 -3.29 2.32 2.01
CA ILE A 168 -3.89 1.82 3.26
C ILE A 168 -5.18 2.55 3.63
N THR A 169 -5.27 3.85 3.33
CA THR A 169 -6.48 4.65 3.60
C THR A 169 -7.20 5.14 2.36
N SER A 170 -6.84 4.64 1.18
CA SER A 170 -7.51 4.96 -0.08
C SER A 170 -8.21 3.76 -0.71
N VAL A 171 -7.56 2.61 -0.78
CA VAL A 171 -8.12 1.40 -1.42
C VAL A 171 -9.39 0.96 -0.68
N GLY A 172 -10.48 0.84 -1.45
CA GLY A 172 -11.82 0.55 -0.93
C GLY A 172 -12.62 1.76 -0.44
N GLY A 173 -11.99 2.94 -0.29
CA GLY A 173 -12.63 4.20 0.11
C GLY A 173 -12.70 5.24 -1.00
N ILE A 174 -11.70 5.27 -1.88
CA ILE A 174 -11.65 6.04 -3.12
C ILE A 174 -11.22 5.13 -4.28
N ASP A 175 -11.47 5.56 -5.51
CA ASP A 175 -11.16 4.77 -6.69
C ASP A 175 -9.64 4.66 -6.91
N VAL A 176 -9.11 3.43 -6.91
CA VAL A 176 -7.68 3.13 -7.11
C VAL A 176 -7.57 2.00 -8.14
N PRO A 177 -7.73 2.29 -9.45
CA PRO A 177 -7.72 1.26 -10.48
C PRO A 177 -6.27 0.87 -10.84
N VAL A 178 -5.70 -0.10 -10.12
CA VAL A 178 -4.28 -0.49 -10.18
C VAL A 178 -3.80 -0.75 -11.62
N ASP A 179 -4.50 -1.59 -12.37
CA ASP A 179 -4.07 -1.95 -13.74
C ASP A 179 -4.17 -0.77 -14.72
N LYS A 180 -5.20 0.07 -14.54
CA LYS A 180 -5.40 1.28 -15.36
C LYS A 180 -4.31 2.30 -15.11
N LEU A 181 -3.88 2.43 -13.86
CA LEU A 181 -2.82 3.35 -13.44
C LEU A 181 -1.43 2.71 -13.42
N LYS A 182 -1.28 1.47 -13.89
CA LYS A 182 0.03 0.78 -13.97
C LYS A 182 0.82 0.87 -12.66
N ILE A 183 0.13 0.68 -11.53
CA ILE A 183 0.78 0.69 -10.22
C ILE A 183 1.51 -0.64 -10.06
N ASP A 184 2.81 -0.59 -9.77
CA ASP A 184 3.63 -1.79 -9.70
C ASP A 184 3.44 -2.54 -8.38
N VAL A 185 3.36 -1.81 -7.26
CA VAL A 185 2.92 -2.37 -5.98
C VAL A 185 1.93 -1.43 -5.32
N CYS A 186 0.73 -1.93 -5.00
CA CYS A 186 -0.28 -1.17 -4.25
C CYS A 186 -0.58 -1.88 -2.94
N ILE A 187 -0.50 -1.15 -1.83
CA ILE A 187 -0.61 -1.71 -0.48
C ILE A 187 -1.92 -1.23 0.15
N THR A 188 -2.64 -2.11 0.84
CA THR A 188 -3.73 -1.69 1.74
C THR A 188 -3.68 -2.44 3.08
N GLY A 189 -4.46 -1.95 4.05
CA GLY A 189 -4.60 -2.54 5.38
C GLY A 189 -6.05 -2.89 5.70
N SER A 190 -6.25 -3.97 6.45
CA SER A 190 -7.59 -4.49 6.78
C SER A 190 -8.46 -3.55 7.64
N GLN A 191 -7.84 -2.68 8.45
CA GLN A 191 -8.51 -1.89 9.51
C GLN A 191 -9.01 -0.50 9.12
N LYS A 192 -9.05 -0.22 7.82
CA LYS A 192 -9.46 1.07 7.26
C LYS A 192 -10.74 0.89 6.47
N CYS A 193 -10.75 1.17 5.16
CA CYS A 193 -11.95 1.10 4.34
C CYS A 193 -12.53 -0.33 4.21
N ILE A 194 -11.72 -1.37 4.44
CA ILE A 194 -12.15 -2.78 4.46
C ILE A 194 -12.97 -3.12 5.72
N ALA A 195 -12.85 -2.34 6.79
CA ALA A 195 -13.57 -2.55 8.06
C ALA A 195 -13.42 -3.96 8.67
N ALA A 196 -12.20 -4.50 8.59
CA ALA A 196 -11.77 -5.76 9.22
C ALA A 196 -10.77 -5.48 10.37
N PRO A 197 -10.43 -6.46 11.21
CA PRO A 197 -9.45 -6.26 12.29
C PRO A 197 -8.08 -5.83 11.77
N ALA A 198 -7.36 -5.02 12.54
CA ALA A 198 -5.95 -4.75 12.23
C ALA A 198 -5.13 -6.04 12.32
N GLY A 199 -4.22 -6.24 11.38
CA GLY A 199 -3.33 -7.40 11.36
C GLY A 199 -3.12 -8.06 10.00
N LEU A 200 -3.76 -7.55 8.94
CA LEU A 200 -3.47 -7.96 7.57
C LEU A 200 -3.05 -6.77 6.71
N ALA A 201 -2.00 -6.98 5.91
CA ALA A 201 -1.65 -6.12 4.79
C ALA A 201 -1.93 -6.89 3.49
N LEU A 202 -2.59 -6.25 2.55
CA LEU A 202 -2.89 -6.82 1.25
C LEU A 202 -2.10 -6.02 0.21
N LEU A 203 -1.51 -6.71 -0.76
CA LEU A 203 -0.70 -6.10 -1.80
C LEU A 203 -1.15 -6.62 -3.16
N SER A 204 -1.26 -5.72 -4.14
CA SER A 204 -1.16 -6.09 -5.55
C SER A 204 0.28 -5.94 -6.00
N VAL A 205 0.74 -6.84 -6.86
CA VAL A 205 2.10 -6.84 -7.39
C VAL A 205 2.04 -7.07 -8.90
N SER A 206 2.63 -6.15 -9.68
CA SER A 206 2.74 -6.27 -11.13
C SER A 206 3.82 -7.28 -11.52
N GLU A 207 3.71 -7.84 -12.72
CA GLU A 207 4.77 -8.69 -13.31
C GLU A 207 6.12 -7.95 -13.35
N ARG A 208 6.11 -6.67 -13.69
CA ARG A 208 7.30 -5.80 -13.71
C ARG A 208 7.91 -5.61 -12.31
N ALA A 209 7.10 -5.57 -11.26
CA ALA A 209 7.61 -5.56 -9.89
C ALA A 209 8.23 -6.91 -9.54
N LEU A 210 7.57 -8.04 -9.87
CA LEU A 210 8.09 -9.39 -9.62
C LEU A 210 9.44 -9.60 -10.30
N ASP A 211 9.57 -9.25 -11.58
CA ASP A 211 10.82 -9.37 -12.35
C ASP A 211 11.95 -8.48 -11.80
N ALA A 212 11.60 -7.42 -11.08
CA ALA A 212 12.56 -6.48 -10.50
C ALA A 212 12.96 -6.82 -9.05
N MET A 213 12.27 -7.78 -8.42
CA MET A 213 12.68 -8.32 -7.12
C MET A 213 14.01 -9.06 -7.30
N TYR A 214 14.89 -8.95 -6.33
CA TYR A 214 16.17 -9.67 -6.39
C TYR A 214 15.98 -11.10 -5.85
N ASP A 215 16.58 -12.08 -6.53
CA ASP A 215 16.42 -13.52 -6.26
C ASP A 215 17.18 -14.01 -5.00
N ASP A 216 18.08 -13.19 -4.45
CA ASP A 216 18.92 -13.56 -3.30
C ASP A 216 18.15 -13.36 -1.98
N THR A 217 17.27 -14.31 -1.65
CA THR A 217 16.71 -14.51 -0.30
C THR A 217 17.05 -15.87 0.27
#